data_AF-A0ABC9SP88-F1
#
_entry.id   AF-A0ABC9SP88-F1
#
_cell.length_a   1.000
_cell.length_b   1.000
_cell.length_c   1.000
_cell.angle_alpha   90.00
_cell.angle_beta   90.00
_cell.angle_gamma   90.00
#
_symmetry.space_group_name_H-M   'P 1'
#
loop_
_entity.id
_entity.type
_entity.pdbx_description
1 polymer ?
#
loop_
_entity_poly.entity_id
_entity_poly.type
_entity_poly.pdbx_seq_one_letter_code
_entity_poly.pdbx_strand_id
1 'polypeptide(L)' 'MEIGGLVLQAFKVFAGNPDVIFIIISFAVLYSVVFTLIGIYERSKKAEE' A
#
# COMPACT_ATOMS: atom_id res chain seq x y z
N MET A 1 -29.14 7.05 -3.28
CA MET A 1 -28.06 6.46 -4.12
C MET A 1 -27.82 5.06 -3.62
N GLU A 2 -27.98 4.05 -4.47
CA GLU A 2 -27.71 2.65 -4.09
C GLU A 2 -26.21 2.43 -3.84
N ILE A 3 -25.88 1.56 -2.89
CA ILE A 3 -24.49 1.23 -2.51
C ILE A 3 -23.66 0.81 -3.74
N GLY A 4 -24.27 0.08 -4.68
CA GLY A 4 -23.62 -0.31 -5.93
C GLY A 4 -23.18 0.87 -6.81
N GLY A 5 -23.92 1.97 -6.79
CA GLY A 5 -23.56 3.20 -7.52
C GLY A 5 -22.35 3.92 -6.91
N LEU A 6 -22.25 3.92 -5.57
CA LEU A 6 -21.11 4.49 -4.85
C LEU A 6 -19.83 3.68 -5.08
N VAL A 7 -19.93 2.35 -5.07
CA VAL A 7 -18.79 1.46 -5.31
C VAL A 7 -18.27 1.63 -6.74
N LEU A 8 -19.15 1.62 -7.75
CA LEU A 8 -18.74 1.85 -9.15
C LEU A 8 -18.13 3.24 -9.37
N GLN A 9 -18.62 4.26 -8.67
CA GLN A 9 -18.07 5.60 -8.74
C GLN A 9 -16.68 5.67 -8.10
N ALA A 10 -16.48 5.02 -6.95
CA ALA A 10 -15.17 4.90 -6.33
C ALA A 10 -14.18 4.12 -7.22
N PHE A 11 -14.62 3.04 -7.86
CA PHE A 11 -13.80 2.29 -8.83
C PHE A 11 -13.43 3.12 -10.06
N LYS A 12 -14.34 3.94 -10.59
CA LYS A 12 -14.04 4.86 -11.70
C LYS A 12 -13.04 5.94 -11.30
N VAL A 13 -13.18 6.51 -10.11
CA VAL A 13 -12.22 7.50 -9.58
C VAL A 13 -10.86 6.86 -9.37
N PHE A 14 -10.82 5.63 -8.86
CA PHE A 14 -9.60 4.86 -8.66
C PHE A 14 -8.90 4.52 -9.98
N ALA A 15 -9.61 3.98 -10.97
CA ALA A 15 -9.02 3.51 -12.22
C ALA A 15 -8.77 4.64 -13.24
N GLY A 16 -9.52 5.73 -13.15
CA GLY A 16 -9.44 6.86 -14.07
C GLY A 16 -8.49 7.97 -13.63
N ASN A 17 -7.94 7.90 -12.40
CA ASN A 17 -7.11 8.97 -11.85
C ASN A 17 -5.67 8.49 -11.57
N PRO A 18 -4.69 8.93 -12.38
CA PRO A 18 -3.30 8.51 -12.23
C PRO A 18 -2.70 8.93 -10.88
N ASP A 19 -3.11 10.06 -10.30
CA ASP A 19 -2.62 10.52 -8.99
C ASP A 19 -3.02 9.54 -7.87
N VAL A 20 -4.24 9.02 -7.90
CA VAL A 20 -4.72 8.03 -6.92
C VAL A 20 -3.91 6.74 -7.01
N ILE A 21 -3.65 6.26 -8.23
CA ILE A 21 -2.82 5.08 -8.48
C ILE A 21 -1.40 5.30 -7.95
N PHE A 22 -0.81 6.47 -8.21
CA PHE A 22 0.52 6.84 -7.72
C PHE A 22 0.60 6.84 -6.20
N ILE A 23 -0.42 7.36 -5.52
CA ILE A 23 -0.50 7.35 -4.05
C ILE A 23 -0.50 5.91 -3.54
N ILE A 24 -1.33 5.03 -4.11
CA ILE A 24 -1.42 3.63 -3.68
C ILE A 24 -0.09 2.89 -3.88
N ILE A 25 0.55 3.07 -5.04
CA ILE A 25 1.87 2.48 -5.31
C ILE A 25 2.90 3.00 -4.30
N SER A 26 2.90 4.30 -4.03
CA SER A 26 3.82 4.91 -3.05
C SER A 26 3.63 4.32 -1.65
N PHE A 27 2.38 4.13 -1.22
CA PHE A 27 2.06 3.46 0.04
C PHE A 27 2.52 2.00 0.05
N ALA A 28 2.32 1.25 -1.03
CA ALA A 28 2.75 -0.14 -1.14
C ALA A 28 4.28 -0.26 -1.05
N VAL A 29 5.02 0.62 -1.73
CA VAL A 29 6.49 0.68 -1.67
C VAL A 29 6.96 1.00 -0.25
N LEU A 30 6.37 2.02 0.39
CA LEU A 30 6.70 2.37 1.79
C LEU A 30 6.48 1.19 2.73
N TYR A 31 5.34 0.51 2.61
CA TYR A 31 5.04 -0.65 3.44
C TYR A 31 6.06 -1.78 3.23
N SER A 32 6.42 -2.06 1.97
CA SER A 32 7.46 -3.04 1.64
C SER A 32 8.79 -2.68 2.28
N VAL A 33 9.23 -1.41 2.20
CA VAL A 33 10.49 -0.95 2.78
C VAL A 33 10.50 -1.14 4.30
N VAL A 34 9.43 -0.72 4.98
CA VAL A 34 9.31 -0.89 6.43
C VAL A 34 9.37 -2.36 6.81
N PHE A 35 8.65 -3.22 6.10
CA PHE A 35 8.61 -4.65 6.38
C PHE A 35 9.98 -5.32 6.15
N THR A 36 10.67 -4.93 5.07
CA THR A 36 12.04 -5.39 4.81
C THR A 36 13.00 -4.95 5.90
N LEU A 37 12.93 -3.70 6.36
CA LEU A 37 13.77 -3.20 7.45
C LEU A 37 13.51 -3.94 8.76
N ILE A 38 12.24 -4.23 9.09
CA ILE A 38 11.89 -5.04 10.25
C ILE A 38 12.50 -6.44 10.12
N GLY A 39 12.37 -7.09 8.96
CA GLY A 39 12.94 -8.41 8.72
C GLY A 39 14.47 -8.44 8.83
N ILE A 40 15.14 -7.39 8.34
CA ILE A 40 16.58 -7.23 8.51
C ILE A 40 16.93 -7.05 9.99
N TYR A 41 16.23 -6.16 10.70
CA TYR A 41 16.47 -5.90 12.11
C TYR A 41 16.30 -7.16 12.98
N GLU A 42 15.24 -7.92 12.77
CA GLU A 42 15.03 -9.18 13.49
C GLU A 42 16.13 -10.20 13.20
N ARG A 43 16.59 -10.29 11.95
CA ARG A 43 17.68 -11.18 11.57
C ARG A 43 19.01 -10.76 12.17
N SER A 44 19.31 -9.46 12.17
CA SER A 44 20.52 -8.90 12.77
C SER A 44 20.52 -9.10 14.29
N LYS A 45 19.40 -8.82 14.97
CA LYS A 45 19.25 -9.05 16.40
C LYS A 45 19.50 -10.52 16.79
N LYS A 46 18.97 -11.47 16.01
CA LYS A 46 19.20 -12.91 16.24
C LYS A 46 20.64 -13.37 15.97
N ALA A 47 21.47 -12.58 15.29
CA ALA A 47 22.87 -12.90 15.05
C ALA A 47 23.81 -12.39 16.15
N GLU A 48 23.30 -11.52 17.05
CA GLU A 48 24.04 -10.96 18.19
C GLU A 48 23.79 -11.74 19.51
N GLU A 49 22.79 -12.63 19.54
CA GLU A 49 22.54 -13.62 20.62
C GLU A 49 23.28 -14.94 20.38
#